data_AF-D6GUL4-F1
#
_entry.id   AF-D6GUL4-F1
#
_cell.length_a   1.000
_cell.length_b   1.000
_cell.length_c   1.000
_cell.angle_alpha   90.00
_cell.angle_beta   90.00
_cell.angle_gamma   90.00
#
_symmetry.space_group_name_H-M   'P 1'
#
loop_
_entity.id
_entity.type
_entity.pdbx_description
1 polymer ?
#
loop_
_entity_poly.entity_id
_entity_poly.type
_entity_poly.pdbx_seq_one_letter_code
_entity_poly.pdbx_strand_id
1 'polypeptide(L)'
;MENKKSQLKKNKTKLLLAALAITFAISTAFALGYIIANVKVPLLQSQLSSYEQSIQSLSVLSNIGTSNSTLSCSFMEGGLSSLDQELQNLNSEITSADTNSLYSSYYSNLIKQLTYTRINYWLLAQRIKTQCGYQIANVLMLYPQNGCSNCGTEGSELYYLEQKSNYTIIATVIDADINISQVETIDRIYNVTTYPTLIINENNTYVGYENTQQLQKTICEYSPKLDICS
;
A
#
# COMPACT_ATOMS: atom_id res chain seq x y z
N MET A 1 34.71 -1.23 -62.54
CA MET A 1 34.18 -0.47 -61.37
C MET A 1 32.68 -0.69 -61.11
N GLU A 2 31.91 -1.32 -62.00
CA GLU A 2 30.46 -1.58 -61.80
C GLU A 2 30.13 -2.61 -60.71
N ASN A 3 30.97 -3.64 -60.52
CA ASN A 3 30.65 -4.74 -59.62
C ASN A 3 30.63 -4.33 -58.12
N LYS A 4 31.40 -3.29 -57.75
CA LYS A 4 31.47 -2.78 -56.36
C LYS A 4 30.21 -2.00 -55.95
N LYS A 5 29.56 -1.30 -56.89
CA LYS A 5 28.33 -0.51 -56.64
C LYS A 5 27.10 -1.40 -56.40
N SER A 6 27.03 -2.55 -57.09
CA SER A 6 25.95 -3.54 -56.92
C SER A 6 25.98 -4.20 -55.55
N GLN A 7 27.17 -4.61 -55.07
CA GLN A 7 27.31 -5.23 -53.75
C GLN A 7 27.07 -4.25 -52.59
N LEU A 8 27.47 -2.98 -52.74
CA LEU A 8 27.16 -1.92 -51.78
C LEU A 8 25.65 -1.64 -51.66
N LYS A 9 24.89 -1.70 -52.76
CA LYS A 9 23.42 -1.55 -52.73
C LYS A 9 22.74 -2.73 -52.02
N LYS A 10 23.15 -3.96 -52.33
CA LYS A 10 22.55 -5.19 -51.74
C LYS A 10 22.74 -5.26 -50.22
N ASN A 11 23.88 -4.77 -49.70
CA ASN A 11 24.14 -4.75 -48.27
C ASN A 11 23.34 -3.66 -47.54
N LYS A 12 23.13 -2.49 -48.17
CA LYS A 12 22.27 -1.42 -47.65
C LYS A 12 20.80 -1.84 -47.56
N THR A 13 20.28 -2.61 -48.53
CA THR A 13 18.89 -3.09 -48.49
C THR A 13 18.67 -4.11 -47.36
N LYS A 14 19.64 -5.01 -47.12
CA LYS A 14 19.60 -5.94 -45.97
C LYS A 14 19.66 -5.21 -44.63
N LEU A 15 20.51 -4.19 -44.53
CA LEU A 15 20.62 -3.35 -43.33
C LEU A 15 19.32 -2.59 -43.05
N LEU A 16 18.67 -2.04 -44.10
CA LEU A 16 17.38 -1.36 -43.98
C LEU A 16 16.25 -2.30 -43.54
N LEU A 17 16.18 -3.52 -44.09
CA LEU A 17 15.19 -4.52 -43.68
C LEU A 17 15.40 -4.96 -42.22
N ALA A 18 16.66 -5.14 -41.79
CA ALA A 18 16.98 -5.45 -40.41
C ALA A 18 16.57 -4.31 -39.46
N ALA A 19 16.85 -3.05 -39.82
CA ALA A 19 16.43 -1.89 -39.05
C ALA A 19 14.90 -1.80 -38.92
N LEU A 20 14.15 -2.08 -40.00
CA LEU A 20 12.69 -2.05 -40.02
C LEU A 20 12.08 -3.17 -39.16
N ALA A 21 12.70 -4.35 -39.14
CA ALA A 21 12.27 -5.44 -38.27
C ALA A 21 12.46 -5.11 -36.79
N ILE A 22 13.59 -4.47 -36.43
CA ILE A 22 13.88 -4.05 -35.06
C ILE A 22 12.91 -2.96 -34.60
N THR A 23 12.67 -1.93 -35.42
CA THR A 23 11.71 -0.87 -35.08
C THR A 23 10.29 -1.40 -34.96
N PHE A 24 9.90 -2.35 -35.81
CA PHE A 24 8.60 -3.02 -35.69
C PHE A 24 8.49 -3.80 -34.38
N ALA A 25 9.52 -4.57 -33.99
CA ALA A 25 9.54 -5.32 -32.75
C ALA A 25 9.48 -4.42 -31.50
N ILE A 26 10.18 -3.28 -31.51
CA ILE A 26 10.12 -2.31 -30.41
C ILE A 26 8.74 -1.64 -30.34
N SER A 27 8.17 -1.29 -31.49
CA SER A 27 6.83 -0.68 -31.58
C SER A 27 5.74 -1.61 -31.06
N THR A 28 5.77 -2.90 -31.43
CA THR A 28 4.81 -3.89 -30.93
C THR A 28 4.96 -4.12 -29.43
N ALA A 29 6.18 -4.20 -28.90
CA ALA A 29 6.42 -4.30 -27.47
C ALA A 29 5.85 -3.08 -26.71
N PHE A 30 6.07 -1.87 -27.23
CA PHE A 30 5.52 -0.64 -26.65
C PHE A 30 3.99 -0.61 -26.69
N ALA A 31 3.38 -0.98 -27.82
CA ALA A 31 1.93 -1.03 -27.99
C ALA A 31 1.27 -2.03 -27.04
N LEU A 32 1.86 -3.23 -26.90
CA LEU A 32 1.40 -4.24 -25.95
C LEU A 32 1.48 -3.72 -24.50
N GLY A 33 2.60 -3.11 -24.15
CA GLY A 33 2.79 -2.50 -22.84
C GLY A 33 1.74 -1.43 -22.52
N TYR A 34 1.46 -0.55 -23.49
CA TYR A 34 0.43 0.48 -23.37
C TYR A 34 -0.97 -0.14 -23.18
N ILE A 35 -1.34 -1.17 -23.95
CA ILE A 35 -2.64 -1.83 -23.80
C ILE A 35 -2.77 -2.48 -22.42
N ILE A 36 -1.72 -3.17 -21.95
CA ILE A 36 -1.73 -3.81 -20.63
C ILE A 36 -1.91 -2.76 -19.52
N ALA A 37 -1.20 -1.64 -19.57
CA ALA A 37 -1.35 -0.57 -18.59
C ALA A 37 -2.78 0.01 -18.58
N ASN A 38 -3.37 0.23 -19.75
CA ASN A 38 -4.73 0.77 -19.87
C ASN A 38 -5.85 -0.21 -19.48
N VAL A 39 -5.55 -1.51 -19.35
CA VAL A 39 -6.50 -2.51 -18.83
C VAL A 39 -6.30 -2.73 -17.33
N LYS A 40 -5.03 -2.86 -16.90
CA LYS A 40 -4.71 -3.22 -15.51
C LYS A 40 -4.97 -2.08 -14.53
N VAL A 41 -4.65 -0.83 -14.89
CA VAL A 41 -4.87 0.32 -13.99
C VAL A 41 -6.35 0.54 -13.69
N PRO A 42 -7.27 0.56 -14.68
CA PRO A 42 -8.70 0.64 -14.38
C PRO A 42 -9.25 -0.54 -13.57
N LEU A 43 -8.71 -1.75 -13.76
CA LEU A 43 -9.10 -2.91 -12.97
C LEU A 43 -8.75 -2.74 -11.48
N LEU A 44 -7.49 -2.38 -11.18
CA LEU A 44 -7.05 -2.12 -9.82
C LEU A 44 -7.79 -0.92 -9.20
N GLN A 45 -8.06 0.10 -10.00
CA GLN A 45 -8.88 1.25 -9.62
C GLN A 45 -10.30 0.82 -9.23
N SER A 46 -10.91 -0.09 -10.00
CA SER A 46 -12.24 -0.63 -9.71
C SER A 46 -12.26 -1.44 -8.42
N GLN A 47 -11.23 -2.26 -8.17
CA GLN A 47 -11.08 -2.98 -6.90
C GLN A 47 -10.92 -2.01 -5.73
N LEU A 48 -10.07 -0.99 -5.87
CA LEU A 48 -9.90 0.05 -4.86
C LEU A 48 -11.21 0.76 -4.52
N SER A 49 -11.99 1.13 -5.53
CA SER A 49 -13.32 1.72 -5.34
C SER A 49 -14.29 0.80 -4.59
N SER A 50 -14.18 -0.53 -4.76
CA SER A 50 -15.00 -1.48 -3.99
C SER A 50 -14.63 -1.49 -2.51
N TYR A 51 -13.33 -1.37 -2.18
CA TYR A 51 -12.87 -1.27 -0.79
C TYR A 51 -13.27 0.04 -0.15
N GLU A 52 -13.19 1.15 -0.88
CA GLU A 52 -13.69 2.43 -0.42
C GLU A 52 -15.19 2.35 -0.06
N GLN A 53 -15.99 1.66 -0.86
CA GLN A 53 -17.41 1.43 -0.56
C GLN A 53 -17.61 0.56 0.69
N SER A 54 -16.79 -0.47 0.89
CA SER A 54 -16.84 -1.32 2.08
C SER A 54 -16.44 -0.55 3.35
N ILE A 55 -15.38 0.27 3.28
CA ILE A 55 -14.97 1.19 4.37
C ILE A 55 -16.08 2.20 4.67
N GLN A 56 -16.67 2.81 3.65
CA GLN A 56 -17.77 3.78 3.82
C GLN A 56 -18.98 3.12 4.47
N SER A 57 -19.34 1.92 4.01
CA SER A 57 -20.45 1.14 4.55
C SER A 57 -20.21 0.79 6.03
N LEU A 58 -19.00 0.31 6.37
CA LEU A 58 -18.61 0.00 7.75
C LEU A 58 -18.54 1.27 8.62
N SER A 59 -18.08 2.39 8.07
CA SER A 59 -18.10 3.71 8.73
C SER A 59 -19.53 4.16 9.04
N VAL A 60 -20.48 4.01 8.11
CA VAL A 60 -21.90 4.29 8.36
C VAL A 60 -22.45 3.38 9.45
N LEU A 61 -22.14 2.08 9.42
CA LEU A 61 -22.54 1.14 10.48
C LEU A 61 -21.96 1.54 11.84
N SER A 62 -20.70 2.00 11.91
CA SER A 62 -20.12 2.51 13.16
C SER A 62 -20.89 3.72 13.71
N ASN A 63 -21.39 4.59 12.84
CA ASN A 63 -22.16 5.77 13.24
C ASN A 63 -23.61 5.44 13.67
N ILE A 64 -24.21 4.38 13.13
CA ILE A 64 -25.59 3.96 13.46
C ILE A 64 -25.59 2.99 14.65
N GLY A 65 -24.55 2.17 14.77
CA GLY A 65 -24.42 1.16 15.81
C GLY A 65 -24.52 1.80 17.18
N THR A 66 -25.52 1.40 17.97
CA THR A 66 -25.63 1.83 19.37
C THR A 66 -24.39 1.33 20.10
N SER A 67 -23.78 2.20 20.92
CA SER A 67 -22.44 2.06 21.51
C SER A 67 -22.23 0.87 22.47
N ASN A 68 -23.07 -0.17 22.46
CA ASN A 68 -23.00 -1.29 23.41
C ASN A 68 -23.67 -2.60 22.94
N SER A 69 -24.07 -2.75 21.68
CA SER A 69 -24.57 -4.05 21.22
C SER A 69 -23.41 -4.96 20.83
N THR A 70 -23.15 -6.00 21.63
CA THR A 70 -22.07 -6.99 21.40
C THR A 70 -22.09 -7.54 19.98
N LEU A 71 -23.29 -7.78 19.42
CA LEU A 71 -23.47 -8.25 18.04
C LEU A 71 -23.00 -7.24 16.98
N SER A 72 -23.26 -5.94 17.18
CA SER A 72 -22.81 -4.90 16.22
C SER A 72 -21.30 -4.77 16.25
N CYS A 73 -20.70 -4.84 17.43
CA CYS A 73 -19.26 -4.79 17.57
C CYS A 73 -18.60 -6.00 16.90
N SER A 74 -19.07 -7.23 17.15
CA SER A 74 -18.43 -8.43 16.56
C SER A 74 -18.53 -8.43 15.02
N PHE A 75 -19.62 -7.89 14.48
CA PHE A 75 -19.74 -7.69 13.04
C PHE A 75 -18.72 -6.68 12.50
N MET A 76 -18.54 -5.54 13.20
CA MET A 76 -17.58 -4.53 12.77
C MET A 76 -16.12 -5.01 12.86
N GLU A 77 -15.80 -5.82 13.85
CA GLU A 77 -14.50 -6.48 14.00
C GLU A 77 -14.21 -7.43 12.84
N GLY A 78 -15.14 -8.34 12.53
CA GLY A 78 -15.02 -9.22 11.38
C GLY A 78 -14.91 -8.44 10.06
N GLY A 79 -15.64 -7.32 9.95
CA GLY A 79 -15.54 -6.40 8.81
C GLY A 79 -14.16 -5.75 8.68
N LEU A 80 -13.56 -5.30 9.79
CA LEU A 80 -12.21 -4.72 9.79
C LEU A 80 -11.15 -5.72 9.35
N SER A 81 -11.20 -6.95 9.87
CA SER A 81 -10.24 -8.00 9.53
C SER A 81 -10.36 -8.43 8.06
N SER A 82 -11.59 -8.54 7.54
CA SER A 82 -11.82 -8.83 6.11
C SER A 82 -11.30 -7.73 5.21
N LEU A 83 -11.56 -6.47 5.56
CA LEU A 83 -11.07 -5.30 4.83
C LEU A 83 -9.55 -5.23 4.82
N ASP A 84 -8.90 -5.55 5.94
CA ASP A 84 -7.44 -5.54 6.03
C ASP A 84 -6.81 -6.52 5.04
N GLN A 85 -7.26 -7.78 5.09
CA GLN A 85 -6.74 -8.83 4.23
C GLN A 85 -6.90 -8.48 2.74
N GLU A 86 -8.05 -7.91 2.38
CA GLU A 86 -8.32 -7.45 1.03
C GLU A 86 -7.43 -6.28 0.59
N LEU A 87 -7.26 -5.26 1.45
CA LEU A 87 -6.38 -4.12 1.19
C LEU A 87 -4.91 -4.53 1.05
N GLN A 88 -4.46 -5.51 1.84
CA GLN A 88 -3.09 -6.03 1.75
C GLN A 88 -2.86 -6.77 0.44
N ASN A 89 -3.83 -7.58 -0.02
CA ASN A 89 -3.77 -8.22 -1.33
C ASN A 89 -3.68 -7.17 -2.45
N LEU A 90 -4.54 -6.16 -2.43
CA LEU A 90 -4.52 -5.09 -3.43
C LEU A 90 -3.20 -4.32 -3.41
N ASN A 91 -2.65 -4.02 -2.24
CA ASN A 91 -1.36 -3.34 -2.12
C ASN A 91 -0.23 -4.16 -2.77
N SER A 92 -0.21 -5.48 -2.56
CA SER A 92 0.79 -6.34 -3.17
C SER A 92 0.70 -6.32 -4.71
N GLU A 93 -0.52 -6.27 -5.26
CA GLU A 93 -0.75 -6.17 -6.70
C GLU A 93 -0.35 -4.81 -7.28
N ILE A 94 -0.64 -3.71 -6.57
CA ILE A 94 -0.27 -2.35 -6.99
C ILE A 94 1.26 -2.17 -6.93
N THR A 95 1.89 -2.57 -5.82
CA THR A 95 3.33 -2.40 -5.62
C THR A 95 4.15 -3.25 -6.60
N SER A 96 3.74 -4.49 -6.84
CA SER A 96 4.38 -5.34 -7.85
C SER A 96 4.22 -4.80 -9.28
N ALA A 97 3.12 -4.11 -9.56
CA ALA A 97 2.92 -3.46 -10.85
C ALA A 97 3.78 -2.20 -11.03
N ASP A 98 3.97 -1.39 -9.97
CA ASP A 98 4.72 -0.13 -9.98
C ASP A 98 6.25 -0.31 -10.12
N THR A 99 6.81 -1.37 -9.52
CA THR A 99 8.26 -1.69 -9.65
C THR A 99 8.74 -1.87 -11.09
N ASN A 100 7.83 -2.02 -12.06
CA ASN A 100 8.14 -1.96 -13.49
C ASN A 100 8.16 -0.50 -13.95
N SER A 101 9.33 0.13 -13.84
CA SER A 101 9.58 1.58 -14.04
C SER A 101 9.12 2.20 -15.36
N LEU A 102 8.70 1.40 -16.34
CA LEU A 102 8.16 1.86 -17.63
C LEU A 102 6.79 2.54 -17.49
N TYR A 103 6.07 2.34 -16.37
CA TYR A 103 4.68 2.78 -16.22
C TYR A 103 4.37 3.56 -14.93
N SER A 104 5.38 3.99 -14.17
CA SER A 104 5.20 4.61 -12.84
C SER A 104 4.25 5.82 -12.82
N SER A 105 4.19 6.60 -13.91
CA SER A 105 3.26 7.74 -14.02
C SER A 105 1.79 7.31 -14.01
N TYR A 106 1.46 6.12 -14.52
CA TYR A 106 0.09 5.59 -14.53
C TYR A 106 -0.36 5.13 -13.14
N TYR A 107 0.59 4.65 -12.32
CA TYR A 107 0.31 4.14 -10.98
C TYR A 107 0.32 5.23 -9.91
N SER A 108 0.97 6.37 -10.15
CA SER A 108 1.07 7.45 -9.16
C SER A 108 -0.28 7.89 -8.56
N ASN A 109 -1.32 8.05 -9.40
CA ASN A 109 -2.65 8.40 -8.91
C ASN A 109 -3.30 7.26 -8.11
N LEU A 110 -3.08 6.02 -8.53
CA LEU A 110 -3.62 4.85 -7.86
C LEU A 110 -2.96 4.65 -6.48
N ILE A 111 -1.65 4.89 -6.36
CA ILE A 111 -0.93 4.84 -5.09
C ILE A 111 -1.44 5.95 -4.14
N LYS A 112 -1.67 7.16 -4.64
CA LYS A 112 -2.28 8.24 -3.84
C LYS A 112 -3.65 7.86 -3.29
N GLN A 113 -4.50 7.27 -4.13
CA GLN A 113 -5.81 6.82 -3.70
C GLN A 113 -5.72 5.65 -2.72
N LEU A 114 -4.82 4.69 -2.95
CA LEU A 114 -4.56 3.60 -2.01
C LEU A 114 -4.15 4.15 -0.64
N THR A 115 -3.24 5.13 -0.61
CA THR A 115 -2.82 5.78 0.65
C THR A 115 -3.99 6.50 1.32
N TYR A 116 -4.83 7.22 0.57
CA TYR A 116 -6.03 7.84 1.13
C TYR A 116 -6.96 6.80 1.77
N THR A 117 -7.21 5.69 1.07
CA THR A 117 -8.03 4.58 1.55
C THR A 117 -7.45 3.93 2.81
N ARG A 118 -6.13 3.76 2.88
CA ARG A 118 -5.42 3.28 4.07
C ARG A 118 -5.57 4.21 5.27
N ILE A 119 -5.44 5.52 5.07
CA ILE A 119 -5.67 6.50 6.15
C ILE A 119 -7.11 6.40 6.66
N ASN A 120 -8.09 6.30 5.77
CA ASN A 120 -9.48 6.14 6.18
C ASN A 120 -9.73 4.83 6.92
N TYR A 121 -9.10 3.74 6.49
CA TYR A 121 -9.16 2.45 7.16
C TYR A 121 -8.56 2.53 8.58
N TRP A 122 -7.37 3.12 8.74
CA TRP A 122 -6.73 3.35 10.04
C TRP A 122 -7.60 4.20 10.99
N LEU A 123 -8.22 5.28 10.47
CA LEU A 123 -9.16 6.11 11.24
C LEU A 123 -10.44 5.36 11.63
N LEU A 124 -10.93 4.48 10.75
CA LEU A 124 -12.09 3.64 11.04
C LEU A 124 -11.77 2.60 12.12
N ALA A 125 -10.59 1.98 12.06
CA ALA A 125 -10.10 1.06 13.08
C ALA A 125 -10.00 1.75 14.46
N GLN A 126 -9.45 2.97 14.52
CA GLN A 126 -9.42 3.80 15.72
C GLN A 126 -10.84 4.03 16.29
N ARG A 127 -11.81 4.39 15.43
CA ARG A 127 -13.18 4.66 15.86
C ARG A 127 -13.85 3.41 16.43
N ILE A 128 -13.77 2.28 15.71
CA ILE A 128 -14.38 1.02 16.14
C ILE A 128 -13.74 0.55 17.45
N LYS A 129 -12.41 0.64 17.57
CA LYS A 129 -11.69 0.34 18.82
C LYS A 129 -12.22 1.17 19.99
N THR A 130 -12.38 2.48 19.81
CA THR A 130 -12.89 3.40 20.83
C THR A 130 -14.34 3.08 21.21
N GLN A 131 -15.18 2.78 20.22
CA GLN A 131 -16.61 2.52 20.40
C GLN A 131 -16.91 1.16 21.04
N CYS A 132 -16.13 0.14 20.70
CA CYS A 132 -16.36 -1.24 21.14
C CYS A 132 -15.46 -1.68 22.30
N GLY A 133 -14.47 -0.87 22.70
CA GLY A 133 -13.54 -1.22 23.78
C GLY A 133 -12.62 -2.40 23.43
N TYR A 134 -12.37 -2.61 22.14
CA TYR A 134 -11.64 -3.77 21.66
C TYR A 134 -10.15 -3.74 21.99
N GLN A 135 -9.62 -4.94 22.21
CA GLN A 135 -8.20 -5.16 22.44
C GLN A 135 -7.48 -5.25 21.08
N ILE A 136 -7.50 -4.16 20.33
CA ILE A 136 -6.79 -4.03 19.06
C ILE A 136 -5.63 -3.05 19.24
N ALA A 137 -4.45 -3.41 18.76
CA ALA A 137 -3.38 -2.45 18.52
C ALA A 137 -3.55 -1.82 17.14
N ASN A 138 -3.79 -0.51 17.10
CA ASN A 138 -3.86 0.24 15.86
C ASN A 138 -2.50 0.89 15.63
N VAL A 139 -1.77 0.45 14.62
CA VAL A 139 -0.39 0.85 14.33
C VAL A 139 -0.34 1.54 12.98
N LEU A 140 0.23 2.74 12.96
CA LEU A 140 0.51 3.49 11.73
C LEU A 140 2.02 3.66 11.59
N MET A 141 2.59 3.18 10.49
CA MET A 141 3.99 3.38 10.13
C MET A 141 4.09 4.39 9.00
N LEU A 142 4.82 5.48 9.24
CA LEU A 142 5.19 6.46 8.23
C LEU A 142 6.64 6.24 7.82
N TYR A 143 6.92 6.16 6.53
CA TYR A 143 8.27 5.92 6.01
C TYR A 143 8.56 6.76 4.76
N PRO A 144 9.81 7.14 4.48
CA PRO A 144 10.11 7.88 3.27
C PRO A 144 10.33 6.91 2.11
N GLN A 145 9.93 7.28 0.90
CA GLN A 145 10.18 6.49 -0.30
C GLN A 145 11.68 6.29 -0.54
N ASN A 146 12.47 7.32 -0.22
CA ASN A 146 13.92 7.31 -0.40
C ASN A 146 14.66 7.51 0.93
N GLY A 147 15.86 6.93 1.04
CA GLY A 147 16.72 7.16 2.21
C GLY A 147 16.41 6.27 3.42
N CYS A 148 15.54 5.26 3.26
CA CYS A 148 15.33 4.23 4.27
C CYS A 148 15.57 2.83 3.71
N SER A 149 16.72 2.22 4.06
CA SER A 149 17.07 0.88 3.59
C SER A 149 16.21 -0.23 4.21
N ASN A 150 15.70 0.00 5.43
CA ASN A 150 15.06 -1.05 6.23
C ASN A 150 13.53 -0.92 6.29
N CYS A 151 12.93 0.12 5.73
CA CYS A 151 11.49 0.37 5.85
C CYS A 151 10.64 -0.70 5.15
N GLY A 152 11.12 -1.26 4.04
CA GLY A 152 10.45 -2.40 3.41
C GLY A 152 10.50 -3.67 4.27
N THR A 153 11.60 -3.88 4.99
CA THR A 153 11.73 -4.97 5.96
C THR A 153 10.79 -4.76 7.15
N GLU A 154 10.81 -3.58 7.76
CA GLU A 154 9.95 -3.23 8.89
C GLU A 154 8.45 -3.34 8.57
N GLY A 155 8.04 -2.85 7.39
CA GLY A 155 6.66 -3.04 6.93
C GLY A 155 6.28 -4.51 6.75
N SER A 156 7.23 -5.35 6.32
CA SER A 156 7.03 -6.81 6.24
C SER A 156 6.97 -7.48 7.61
N GLU A 157 7.77 -6.99 8.57
CA GLU A 157 7.76 -7.46 9.96
C GLU A 157 6.45 -7.09 10.68
N LEU A 158 5.93 -5.88 10.45
CA LEU A 158 4.60 -5.47 10.91
C LEU A 158 3.50 -6.36 10.33
N TYR A 159 3.54 -6.62 9.01
CA TYR A 159 2.58 -7.52 8.36
C TYR A 159 2.65 -8.95 8.90
N TYR A 160 3.84 -9.43 9.25
CA TYR A 160 4.01 -10.72 9.92
C TYR A 160 3.34 -10.73 11.31
N LEU A 161 3.51 -9.67 12.10
CA LEU A 161 2.88 -9.54 13.42
C LEU A 161 1.36 -9.44 13.33
N GLU A 162 0.84 -8.67 12.37
CA GLU A 162 -0.59 -8.57 12.04
C GLU A 162 -1.21 -9.95 11.79
N GLN A 163 -0.64 -10.74 10.87
CA GLN A 163 -1.09 -12.10 10.60
C GLN A 163 -0.98 -13.02 11.82
N LYS A 164 0.16 -12.97 12.53
CA LYS A 164 0.41 -13.80 13.73
C LYS A 164 -0.57 -13.50 14.86
N SER A 165 -1.08 -12.27 14.93
CA SER A 165 -2.02 -11.80 15.93
C SER A 165 -3.50 -12.09 15.58
N ASN A 166 -3.79 -12.81 14.49
CA ASN A 166 -5.13 -12.96 13.94
C ASN A 166 -5.81 -11.60 13.72
N TYR A 167 -5.07 -10.61 13.21
CA TYR A 167 -5.56 -9.25 12.94
C TYR A 167 -6.04 -8.47 14.18
N THR A 168 -5.58 -8.85 15.38
CA THR A 168 -5.71 -8.00 16.59
C THR A 168 -4.67 -6.89 16.63
N ILE A 169 -3.64 -6.97 15.79
CA ILE A 169 -2.81 -5.84 15.37
C ILE A 169 -3.29 -5.44 13.98
N ILE A 170 -3.61 -4.16 13.81
CA ILE A 170 -3.93 -3.55 12.51
C ILE A 170 -2.76 -2.63 12.16
N ALA A 171 -2.01 -2.96 11.12
CA ALA A 171 -0.79 -2.28 10.71
C ALA A 171 -0.97 -1.55 9.38
N THR A 172 -1.13 -0.23 9.45
CA THR A 172 -1.19 0.62 8.27
C THR A 172 0.17 1.22 7.96
N VAL A 173 0.74 0.93 6.80
CA VAL A 173 2.05 1.43 6.35
C VAL A 173 1.86 2.45 5.23
N ILE A 174 2.43 3.65 5.39
CA ILE A 174 2.21 4.81 4.51
C ILE A 174 3.53 5.46 4.12
N ASP A 175 3.66 5.71 2.81
CA ASP A 175 4.73 6.54 2.27
C ASP A 175 4.51 8.00 2.67
N ALA A 176 5.45 8.56 3.42
CA ALA A 176 5.44 9.93 3.91
C ALA A 176 5.79 10.96 2.82
N ASP A 177 6.50 10.55 1.77
CA ASP A 177 6.87 11.42 0.65
C ASP A 177 5.71 11.57 -0.36
N ILE A 178 4.58 10.87 -0.13
CA ILE A 178 3.43 10.95 -1.00
C ILE A 178 2.73 12.30 -0.86
N ASN A 179 2.61 13.01 -1.98
CA ASN A 179 2.02 14.35 -2.02
C ASN A 179 0.48 14.30 -1.88
N ILE A 180 0.00 14.11 -0.64
CA ILE A 180 -1.39 14.23 -0.21
C ILE A 180 -1.45 14.95 1.15
N SER A 181 -2.46 15.80 1.35
CA SER A 181 -2.55 16.67 2.53
C SER A 181 -2.82 15.93 3.85
N GLN A 182 -3.37 14.73 3.79
CA GLN A 182 -3.66 13.91 4.96
C GLN A 182 -2.38 13.44 5.65
N VAL A 183 -1.33 13.09 4.89
CA VAL A 183 -0.03 12.69 5.45
C VAL A 183 0.62 13.88 6.16
N GLU A 184 0.66 15.05 5.51
CA GLU A 184 1.15 16.28 6.15
C GLU A 184 0.38 16.61 7.45
N THR A 185 -0.92 16.32 7.47
CA THR A 185 -1.76 16.56 8.65
C THR A 185 -1.41 15.59 9.77
N ILE A 186 -1.20 14.31 9.46
CA ILE A 186 -0.74 13.31 10.43
C ILE A 186 0.62 13.72 10.99
N ASP A 187 1.58 14.11 10.15
CA ASP A 187 2.90 14.56 10.61
C ASP A 187 2.80 15.71 11.62
N ARG A 188 1.94 16.69 11.35
CA ARG A 188 1.71 17.84 12.25
C ARG A 188 1.01 17.45 13.55
N ILE A 189 -0.02 16.60 13.48
CA ILE A 189 -0.77 16.16 14.67
C ILE A 189 0.13 15.37 15.63
N TYR A 190 0.99 14.51 15.07
CA TYR A 190 1.84 13.61 15.82
C TYR A 190 3.28 14.12 16.02
N ASN A 191 3.58 15.34 15.57
CA ASN A 191 4.91 15.96 15.59
C ASN A 191 6.01 15.08 14.97
N VAL A 192 5.69 14.41 13.86
CA VAL A 192 6.63 13.56 13.13
C VAL A 192 7.62 14.45 12.38
N THR A 193 8.90 14.28 12.71
CA THR A 193 10.01 15.06 12.13
C THR A 193 11.12 14.18 11.55
N THR A 194 11.01 12.87 11.74
CA THR A 194 11.99 11.87 11.37
C THR A 194 11.27 10.60 10.92
N TYR A 195 11.91 9.80 10.09
CA TYR A 195 11.32 8.57 9.56
C TYR A 195 12.34 7.41 9.60
N PRO A 196 11.90 6.14 9.66
CA PRO A 196 10.50 5.73 9.87
C PRO A 196 9.99 6.15 11.24
N THR A 197 8.67 6.35 11.33
CA THR A 197 7.99 6.64 12.59
C THR A 197 6.77 5.75 12.73
N LEU A 198 6.65 5.10 13.88
CA LEU A 198 5.48 4.30 14.28
C LEU A 198 4.61 5.14 15.21
N ILE A 199 3.30 5.10 15.00
CA ILE A 199 2.28 5.68 15.86
C ILE A 199 1.40 4.52 16.34
N ILE A 200 1.43 4.24 17.63
CA ILE A 200 0.72 3.12 18.25
C ILE A 200 -0.38 3.67 19.14
N ASN A 201 -1.61 3.20 18.90
CA ASN A 201 -2.78 3.58 19.69
C ASN A 201 -2.91 5.11 19.84
N GLU A 202 -2.59 5.82 18.75
CA GLU A 202 -2.90 7.23 18.52
C GLU A 202 -2.27 8.22 19.51
N ASN A 203 -1.38 7.76 20.39
CA ASN A 203 -0.73 8.62 21.40
C ASN A 203 0.75 8.31 21.61
N ASN A 204 1.24 7.18 21.09
CA ASN A 204 2.60 6.72 21.34
C ASN A 204 3.39 6.71 20.03
N THR A 205 4.38 7.59 19.94
CA THR A 205 5.20 7.76 18.74
C THR A 205 6.60 7.21 18.97
N TYR A 206 7.07 6.37 18.05
CA TYR A 206 8.39 5.74 18.07
C TYR A 206 9.13 6.06 16.79
N VAL A 207 10.39 6.48 16.93
CA VAL A 207 11.23 6.90 15.81
C VAL A 207 12.32 5.86 15.56
N GLY A 208 12.53 5.55 14.29
CA GLY A 208 13.58 4.66 13.84
C GLY A 208 13.10 3.24 13.57
N TYR A 209 13.98 2.47 12.95
CA TYR A 209 13.72 1.08 12.57
C TYR A 209 13.65 0.17 13.79
N GLU A 210 12.60 -0.64 13.87
CA GLU A 210 12.48 -1.74 14.80
C GLU A 210 12.36 -3.09 14.07
N ASN A 211 13.11 -4.09 14.53
CA ASN A 211 12.93 -5.46 14.05
C ASN A 211 11.71 -6.13 14.70
N THR A 212 11.33 -7.32 14.21
CA THR A 212 10.15 -8.08 14.66
C THR A 212 10.04 -8.19 16.20
N GLN A 213 11.14 -8.46 16.90
CA GLN A 213 11.14 -8.62 18.35
C GLN A 213 10.93 -7.28 19.07
N GLN A 214 11.55 -6.21 18.55
CA GLN A 214 11.39 -4.85 19.06
C GLN A 214 9.96 -4.38 18.82
N LEU A 215 9.45 -4.50 17.59
CA LEU A 215 8.07 -4.16 17.23
C LEU A 215 7.05 -4.86 18.13
N GLN A 216 7.19 -6.18 18.33
CA GLN A 216 6.30 -6.93 19.21
C GLN A 216 6.36 -6.37 20.64
N LYS A 217 7.56 -6.14 21.18
CA LYS A 217 7.73 -5.58 22.52
C LYS A 217 7.09 -4.20 22.64
N THR A 218 7.34 -3.31 21.68
CA THR A 218 6.82 -1.94 21.64
C THR A 218 5.28 -1.94 21.55
N ILE A 219 4.70 -2.79 20.69
CA ILE A 219 3.24 -2.94 20.59
C ILE A 219 2.66 -3.48 21.90
N CYS A 220 3.30 -4.48 22.50
CA CYS A 220 2.85 -5.10 23.74
C CYS A 220 2.94 -4.18 24.97
N GLU A 221 3.84 -3.20 24.96
CA GLU A 221 3.92 -2.17 26.00
C GLU A 221 2.61 -1.36 26.09
N TYR A 222 1.96 -1.09 24.95
CA TYR A 222 0.72 -0.30 24.89
C TYR A 222 -0.55 -1.12 24.68
N SER A 223 -0.41 -2.39 24.31
CA SER A 223 -1.51 -3.33 24.12
C SER A 223 -1.19 -4.66 24.80
N PRO A 224 -1.01 -4.70 26.14
CA PRO A 224 -0.55 -5.89 26.86
C PRO A 224 -1.55 -7.06 26.88
N LYS A 225 -2.78 -6.81 26.43
CA LYS A 225 -3.87 -7.80 26.41
C LYS A 225 -3.98 -8.54 25.08
N LEU A 226 -3.09 -8.28 24.11
CA LEU A 226 -3.05 -9.05 22.86
C LEU A 226 -2.50 -10.44 23.12
N ASP A 227 -3.01 -11.43 22.38
CA ASP A 227 -2.61 -12.83 22.52
C ASP A 227 -1.10 -13.04 22.33
N ILE A 228 -0.47 -12.24 21.46
CA ILE A 228 0.96 -12.32 21.17
C ILE A 228 1.86 -11.73 22.27
N CYS A 229 1.29 -11.07 23.28
CA CYS A 229 2.02 -10.44 24.38
C CYS A 229 2.15 -11.33 25.62
N SER A 230 1.57 -12.54 25.54
CA SER A 230 1.56 -13.58 26.57
C SER A 230 2.88 -14.33 26.69
#